data_AF-A0A6J6AZV0-F1
#
_entry.id   AF-A0A6J6AZV0-F1
#
_cell.length_a   1.000
_cell.length_b   1.000
_cell.length_c   1.000
_cell.angle_alpha   90.00
_cell.angle_beta   90.00
_cell.angle_gamma   90.00
#
_symmetry.space_group_name_H-M   'P 1'
#
loop_
_entity.id
_entity.type
_entity.pdbx_description
1 polymer ?
#
loop_
_entity_poly.entity_id
_entity_poly.type
_entity_poly.pdbx_seq_one_letter_code
_entity_poly.pdbx_strand_id
1 'polypeptide(L)'
;MVKPQFEVGREKLGAGGVVRDPALRKAAVIEVADSAYDVGLGTLGIAASPLPGPAGNVEYFLWLRRGAPEINHLDLDQAIAIGPQ
;
A
#
# COMPACT_ATOMS: atom_id res chain seq x y z
N MET A 1 -5.77 -5.93 -1.59
CA MET A 1 -4.96 -5.68 -0.38
C MET A 1 -3.52 -5.66 -0.82
N VAL A 2 -2.82 -4.56 -0.55
CA VAL A 2 -1.42 -4.33 -0.91
C VAL A 2 -0.54 -4.82 0.22
N LYS A 3 0.47 -5.61 -0.12
CA LYS A 3 1.44 -6.19 0.80
C LYS A 3 2.83 -5.77 0.34
N PRO A 4 3.37 -4.64 0.84
CA PRO A 4 4.61 -4.04 0.31
C PRO A 4 5.76 -5.03 0.14
N GLN A 5 5.90 -6.02 1.02
CA GLN A 5 6.93 -7.06 0.96
C GLN A 5 6.93 -7.93 -0.32
N PHE A 6 5.85 -7.91 -1.09
CA PHE A 6 5.74 -8.61 -2.37
C PHE A 6 5.86 -7.66 -3.58
N GLU A 7 5.79 -6.34 -3.35
CA GLU A 7 5.79 -5.33 -4.42
C GLU A 7 7.17 -4.67 -4.59
N VAL A 8 7.91 -4.40 -3.49
CA VAL A 8 9.10 -3.52 -3.52
C VAL A 8 10.38 -4.14 -4.09
N GLY A 9 10.38 -5.43 -4.46
CA GLY A 9 11.58 -6.16 -4.87
C GLY A 9 12.41 -6.70 -3.69
N ARG A 10 13.16 -7.79 -3.91
CA ARG A 10 13.86 -8.52 -2.83
C ARG A 10 14.99 -7.70 -2.20
N GLU A 11 15.64 -6.85 -2.98
CA GLU A 11 16.75 -5.98 -2.58
C GLU A 11 16.34 -4.87 -1.62
N LYS A 12 15.05 -4.54 -1.56
CA LYS A 12 14.50 -3.50 -0.68
C LYS A 12 13.87 -4.08 0.60
N LEU A 13 13.99 -5.38 0.82
CA LEU A 13 13.52 -6.05 2.04
C LEU A 13 14.60 -5.98 3.13
N GLY A 14 14.20 -5.57 4.34
CA GLY A 14 15.07 -5.65 5.52
C GLY A 14 15.14 -7.08 6.08
N ALA A 15 15.83 -7.22 7.22
CA ALA A 15 15.89 -8.48 7.96
C ALA A 15 14.48 -9.04 8.22
N GLY A 16 14.30 -10.33 7.92
CA GLY A 16 13.02 -11.04 8.06
C GLY A 16 12.01 -10.83 6.94
N GLY A 17 12.39 -10.17 5.82
CA GLY A 17 11.46 -9.88 4.73
C GLY A 17 10.47 -8.76 5.06
N VAL A 18 10.89 -7.81 5.91
CA VAL A 18 10.03 -6.73 6.42
C VAL A 18 10.37 -5.39 5.77
N VAL A 19 9.35 -4.69 5.29
CA VAL A 19 9.45 -3.34 4.72
C VAL A 19 9.25 -2.28 5.81
N ARG A 20 10.37 -1.79 6.36
CA ARG A 20 10.37 -0.79 7.45
C ARG A 20 10.25 0.65 6.96
N ASP A 21 10.74 0.95 5.77
CA ASP A 21 10.71 2.30 5.22
C ASP A 21 9.28 2.69 4.79
N PRO A 22 8.66 3.72 5.39
CA PRO A 22 7.35 4.20 4.99
C PRO A 22 7.29 4.66 3.52
N ALA A 23 8.39 5.17 2.96
CA ALA A 23 8.46 5.58 1.57
C ALA A 23 8.34 4.37 0.62
N LEU A 24 8.96 3.24 0.97
CA LEU A 24 8.80 1.99 0.22
C LEU A 24 7.38 1.43 0.32
N ARG A 25 6.75 1.53 1.50
CA ARG A 25 5.33 1.15 1.65
C ARG A 25 4.42 2.03 0.81
N LYS A 26 4.64 3.34 0.81
CA LYS A 26 3.90 4.31 -0.01
C LYS A 26 4.04 4.00 -1.50
N ALA A 27 5.28 3.77 -1.96
CA ALA A 27 5.57 3.44 -3.36
C ALA A 27 4.83 2.17 -3.81
N ALA A 28 4.85 1.11 -3.00
CA ALA A 28 4.11 -0.13 -3.29
C ALA A 28 2.59 0.09 -3.44
N VAL A 29 2.00 0.94 -2.59
CA VAL A 29 0.56 1.25 -2.70
C VAL A 29 0.25 2.05 -3.96
N ILE A 30 1.11 3.01 -4.33
CA ILE A 30 0.97 3.79 -5.56
C ILE A 30 1.07 2.87 -6.78
N GLU A 31 2.11 2.03 -6.88
CA GLU A 31 2.30 1.13 -8.03
C GLU A 31 1.09 0.21 -8.25
N VAL A 32 0.50 -0.34 -7.17
CA VAL A 32 -0.70 -1.18 -7.29
C VAL A 32 -1.93 -0.36 -7.66
N ALA A 33 -2.08 0.86 -7.14
CA ALA A 33 -3.20 1.73 -7.46
C ALA A 33 -3.16 2.21 -8.91
N ASP A 34 -1.98 2.57 -9.42
CA ASP A 34 -1.76 2.98 -10.81
C ASP A 34 -2.04 1.81 -11.76
N SER A 35 -1.52 0.61 -11.44
CA SER A 35 -1.82 -0.60 -12.21
C SER A 35 -3.32 -0.92 -12.26
N ALA A 36 -4.05 -0.65 -11.17
CA ALA A 36 -5.51 -0.79 -11.14
C ALA A 36 -6.20 0.29 -11.99
N TYR A 37 -5.70 1.52 -11.94
CA TYR A 37 -6.25 2.64 -12.70
C TYR A 37 -6.11 2.42 -14.21
N ASP A 38 -4.99 1.87 -14.67
CA ASP A 38 -4.74 1.52 -16.08
C ASP A 38 -5.76 0.53 -16.65
N VAL A 39 -6.38 -0.30 -15.81
CA VAL A 39 -7.46 -1.23 -16.21
C VAL A 39 -8.87 -0.68 -15.91
N GLY A 40 -8.95 0.61 -15.59
CA GLY A 40 -10.17 1.38 -15.36
C GLY A 40 -10.76 1.27 -13.96
N LEU A 41 -9.98 0.82 -12.97
CA LEU A 41 -10.38 0.72 -11.56
C LEU A 41 -9.70 1.84 -10.75
N GLY A 42 -10.47 2.87 -10.40
CA GLY A 42 -9.99 3.94 -9.52
C GLY A 42 -10.12 3.61 -8.04
N THR A 43 -9.55 4.46 -7.19
CA THR A 43 -9.45 4.27 -5.74
C THR A 43 -10.41 5.18 -4.99
N LEU A 44 -11.34 4.59 -4.22
CA LEU A 44 -12.30 5.30 -3.39
C LEU A 44 -11.86 5.45 -1.93
N GLY A 45 -10.90 4.66 -1.49
CA GLY A 45 -10.45 4.68 -0.10
C GLY A 45 -9.22 3.82 0.12
N ILE A 46 -8.46 4.20 1.15
CA ILE A 46 -7.21 3.59 1.56
C ILE A 46 -7.25 3.43 3.07
N ALA A 47 -6.86 2.27 3.58
CA ALA A 47 -6.73 2.04 5.01
C ALA A 47 -5.53 1.15 5.30
N ALA A 48 -4.74 1.47 6.32
CA ALA A 48 -3.79 0.51 6.87
C ALA A 48 -4.55 -0.63 7.57
N SER A 49 -4.08 -1.86 7.41
CA SER A 49 -4.52 -2.98 8.23
C SER A 49 -4.19 -2.68 9.70
N PRO A 50 -5.14 -2.85 10.64
CA PRO A 50 -4.88 -2.62 12.06
C PRO A 50 -3.94 -3.66 12.66
N LEU A 51 -3.80 -4.81 11.98
CA LEU A 51 -2.92 -5.89 12.40
C LEU A 51 -1.76 -6.02 11.40
N PRO A 52 -0.51 -6.05 11.88
CA PRO A 52 0.62 -6.39 11.02
C PRO A 52 0.54 -7.87 10.61
N GLY A 53 1.14 -8.21 9.46
CA GLY A 53 1.32 -9.60 9.05
C GLY A 53 2.22 -10.38 10.02
N PRO A 54 2.32 -11.72 9.90
CA PRO A 54 3.04 -12.55 10.87
C PRO A 54 4.50 -12.16 11.12
N ALA A 55 5.18 -11.62 10.11
CA ALA A 55 6.56 -11.13 10.21
C ALA A 55 6.68 -9.65 10.62
N GLY A 56 5.57 -8.95 10.86
CA GLY A 56 5.55 -7.52 11.21
C GLY A 56 5.35 -6.57 10.03
N ASN A 57 4.99 -7.06 8.83
CA ASN A 57 4.74 -6.18 7.68
C ASN A 57 3.41 -5.42 7.85
N VAL A 58 3.44 -4.12 7.57
CA VAL A 58 2.25 -3.27 7.49
C VAL A 58 1.60 -3.48 6.12
N GLU A 59 0.31 -3.81 6.10
CA GLU A 59 -0.46 -4.10 4.88
C GLU A 59 -1.55 -3.04 4.69
N TYR A 60 -2.00 -2.82 3.45
CA TYR A 60 -2.96 -1.74 3.13
C TYR A 60 -4.16 -2.27 2.33
N PHE A 61 -5.35 -1.82 2.66
CA PHE A 61 -6.56 -2.04 1.87
C PHE A 61 -6.74 -0.90 0.88
N LEU A 62 -7.06 -1.25 -0.37
CA LEU A 62 -7.54 -0.33 -1.39
C LEU A 62 -8.98 -0.70 -1.73
N TRP A 63 -9.89 0.28 -1.66
CA TRP A 63 -11.25 0.13 -2.14
C TRP A 63 -11.31 0.60 -3.59
N LEU A 64 -11.36 -0.35 -4.52
CA LEU A 64 -11.33 -0.07 -5.95
C LEU A 64 -12.72 -0.13 -6.58
N ARG A 65 -13.00 0.75 -7.54
CA ARG A 65 -14.26 0.77 -8.30
C ARG A 65 -14.03 1.25 -9.74
N ARG A 66 -14.73 0.63 -10.69
CA ARG A 66 -14.69 1.07 -12.10
C ARG A 66 -15.16 2.52 -12.24
N GLY A 67 -14.35 3.34 -12.90
CA GLY A 67 -14.63 4.76 -13.15
C GLY A 67 -14.54 5.67 -11.91
N ALA A 68 -14.00 5.17 -10.79
CA ALA A 68 -13.58 6.02 -9.67
C ALA A 68 -12.34 6.85 -10.05
N PRO A 69 -12.02 7.93 -9.30
CA PRO A 69 -10.83 8.73 -9.56
C PRO A 69 -9.53 7.97 -9.28
N GLU A 70 -8.42 8.57 -9.72
CA GLU A 70 -7.05 8.17 -9.36
C GLU A 70 -6.85 8.19 -7.83
N ILE A 71 -5.77 7.56 -7.37
CA ILE A 71 -5.44 7.53 -5.95
C ILE A 71 -5.28 8.94 -5.37
N ASN A 72 -5.90 9.19 -4.22
CA ASN A 72 -5.68 10.42 -3.47
C ASN A 72 -4.43 10.28 -2.58
N HIS A 73 -3.41 11.07 -2.88
CA HIS A 73 -2.14 11.05 -2.14
C HIS A 73 -2.27 11.52 -0.69
N LEU A 74 -3.23 12.39 -0.36
CA LEU A 74 -3.47 12.82 1.02
C LEU A 74 -4.03 11.68 1.88
N ASP A 75 -5.01 10.94 1.34
CA ASP A 75 -5.57 9.76 2.01
C ASP A 75 -4.51 8.68 2.19
N LEU A 76 -3.62 8.52 1.20
CA LEU A 76 -2.49 7.61 1.28
C LEU A 76 -1.53 8.01 2.39
N ASP A 77 -1.11 9.28 2.44
CA ASP A 77 -0.20 9.78 3.47
C ASP A 77 -0.79 9.60 4.87
N GLN A 78 -2.10 9.84 5.02
CA GLN A 78 -2.81 9.59 6.26
C GLN A 78 -2.83 8.09 6.63
N ALA A 79 -3.08 7.19 5.67
CA ALA A 79 -3.04 5.75 5.92
C ALA A 79 -1.63 5.26 6.30
N ILE A 80 -0.57 5.81 5.68
CA ILE A 80 0.83 5.50 6.02
C ILE A 80 1.16 5.96 7.45
N ALA A 81 0.68 7.14 7.86
CA ALA A 81 0.93 7.70 9.17
C ALA A 81 0.14 7.01 10.30
N ILE A 82 -1.11 6.62 10.05
CA ILE A 82 -1.98 5.95 11.05
C ILE A 82 -1.62 4.47 11.23
N GLY A 83 -1.07 3.83 10.20
CA GLY A 83 -0.74 2.42 10.23
C GLY A 83 0.25 2.05 11.35
N PRO A 84 0.26 0.76 11.78
CA PRO A 84 1.25 0.27 12.75
C PRO A 84 2.68 0.51 12.25
N GLN A 85 3.61 0.73 13.18
CA GLN A 85 5.03 1.02 12.89
C GLN A 85 5.91 -0.22 13.13
#